data_AF-A0A655AW87-F1
#
_entry.id   AF-A0A655AW87-F1
#
_cell.length_a   1.000
_cell.length_b   1.000
_cell.length_c   1.000
_cell.angle_alpha   90.00
_cell.angle_beta   90.00
_cell.angle_gamma   90.00
#
_symmetry.space_group_name_H-M   'P 1'
#
loop_
_entity.id
_entity.type
_entity.pdbx_description
1 polymer ?
#
loop_
_entity_poly.entity_id
_entity_poly.type
_entity_poly.pdbx_seq_one_letter_code
_entity_poly.pdbx_strand_id
1 'polypeptide(L)'
;MGGTCAVDLTVMHPTLFSAFVDIAGDFYPNAGNKTQTIVRLFGGNEDAWSAFDPTTVITRHGSYTGLSGWFAISSPGPPSPDNAVADTTTMRLAGRDAAANPGNQAAAANALCALGRANGIYCAVVPQPGKHDWPFADRVFAAALPWLAGQLATPGVPKIPLPGTTQQIAGTGR
;
A
#
# COMPACT_ATOMS: atom_id res chain seq x y z
N MET A 1 -0.08 8.25 -9.09
CA MET A 1 1.20 7.63 -9.50
C MET A 1 2.27 7.57 -8.40
N GLY A 2 2.53 8.64 -7.64
CA GLY A 2 3.57 8.59 -6.59
C GLY A 2 3.39 7.47 -5.56
N GLY A 3 2.14 7.17 -5.16
CA GLY A 3 1.81 6.06 -4.27
C GLY A 3 2.20 4.68 -4.82
N THR A 4 1.88 4.40 -6.09
CA THR A 4 2.32 3.17 -6.79
C THR A 4 3.85 3.03 -6.78
N CYS A 5 4.59 4.11 -7.04
CA CYS A 5 6.05 4.08 -6.99
C CYS A 5 6.58 3.77 -5.58
N ALA A 6 5.95 4.29 -4.54
CA ALA A 6 6.35 4.02 -3.16
C ALA A 6 6.18 2.55 -2.79
N VAL A 7 5.07 1.92 -3.22
CA VAL A 7 4.86 0.47 -3.05
C VAL A 7 5.93 -0.30 -3.80
N ASP A 8 6.05 -0.05 -5.11
CA ASP A 8 6.89 -0.83 -6.02
C ASP A 8 8.35 -0.82 -5.57
N LEU A 9 8.93 0.37 -5.31
CA LEU A 9 10.30 0.51 -4.83
C LEU A 9 10.52 -0.22 -3.49
N THR A 10 9.55 -0.17 -2.59
CA THR A 10 9.69 -0.78 -1.27
C THR A 10 9.64 -2.30 -1.34
N VAL A 11 8.77 -2.87 -2.17
CA VAL A 11 8.65 -4.33 -2.33
C VAL A 11 9.79 -4.92 -3.18
N MET A 12 10.38 -4.13 -4.09
CA MET A 12 11.59 -4.50 -4.83
C MET A 12 12.87 -4.39 -3.98
N HIS A 13 12.90 -3.49 -3.01
CA HIS A 13 14.08 -3.19 -2.20
C HIS A 13 13.80 -3.19 -0.69
N PRO A 14 13.32 -4.32 -0.11
CA PRO A 14 12.90 -4.38 1.29
C PRO A 14 14.05 -4.23 2.29
N THR A 15 15.30 -4.34 1.86
CA THR A 15 16.48 -4.07 2.71
C THR A 15 16.83 -2.59 2.79
N LEU A 16 16.31 -1.75 1.88
CA LEU A 16 16.54 -0.31 1.85
C LEU A 16 15.35 0.45 2.45
N PHE A 17 14.13 -0.02 2.19
CA PHE A 17 12.90 0.62 2.66
C PHE A 17 12.12 -0.32 3.58
N SER A 18 11.91 0.09 4.83
CA SER A 18 11.14 -0.67 5.83
C SER A 18 9.68 -0.25 5.92
N ALA A 19 9.30 0.89 5.33
CA ALA A 19 7.94 1.39 5.35
C ALA A 19 7.59 2.20 4.10
N PHE A 20 6.32 2.15 3.70
CA PHE A 20 5.78 3.01 2.65
C PHE A 20 4.42 3.61 3.03
N VAL A 21 4.10 4.75 2.40
CA VAL A 21 2.76 5.34 2.37
C VAL A 21 2.33 5.43 0.91
N ASP A 22 1.30 4.66 0.55
CA ASP A 22 0.63 4.74 -0.74
C ASP A 22 -0.58 5.67 -0.61
N ILE A 23 -0.60 6.77 -1.34
CA ILE A 23 -1.73 7.69 -1.40
C ILE A 23 -2.39 7.60 -2.76
N ALA A 24 -3.52 6.90 -2.81
CA ALA A 24 -4.30 6.68 -4.02
C ALA A 24 -3.45 6.19 -5.21
N GLY A 25 -2.64 5.15 -4.98
CA GLY A 25 -1.92 4.43 -6.01
C GLY A 25 -2.81 3.55 -6.88
N ASP A 26 -2.36 3.35 -8.11
CA ASP A 26 -2.85 2.34 -9.03
C ASP A 26 -2.27 0.96 -8.69
N PHE A 27 -2.89 -0.09 -9.21
CA PHE A 27 -2.54 -1.49 -8.94
C PHE A 27 -1.13 -1.89 -9.43
N TYR A 28 -0.65 -1.26 -10.49
CA TYR A 28 0.70 -1.36 -11.04
C TYR A 28 1.05 -0.03 -11.72
N PRO A 29 2.31 0.24 -12.10
CA PRO A 29 2.66 1.41 -12.92
C PRO A 29 1.82 1.42 -14.20
N ASN A 30 0.83 2.30 -14.29
CA ASN A 30 -0.26 2.20 -15.25
C ASN A 30 -0.29 3.41 -16.20
N ALA A 31 -0.39 3.13 -17.50
CA ALA A 31 -0.57 4.13 -18.56
C ALA A 31 -1.90 3.95 -19.33
N GLY A 32 -2.91 3.36 -18.67
CA GLY A 32 -4.28 3.19 -19.14
C GLY A 32 -4.84 1.82 -18.77
N ASN A 33 -4.29 0.77 -19.37
CA ASN A 33 -4.52 -0.64 -19.01
C ASN A 33 -3.22 -1.44 -19.18
N LYS A 34 -3.23 -2.74 -18.84
CA LYS A 34 -2.02 -3.58 -18.88
C LYS A 34 -1.36 -3.58 -20.27
N THR A 35 -2.13 -3.82 -21.33
CA THR A 35 -1.60 -3.85 -22.71
C THR A 35 -0.98 -2.51 -23.10
N GLN A 36 -1.69 -1.40 -22.85
CA GLN A 36 -1.19 -0.06 -23.14
C GLN A 36 0.06 0.26 -22.33
N THR A 37 0.11 -0.16 -21.08
CA THR A 37 1.25 0.01 -20.18
C THR A 37 2.48 -0.71 -20.71
N ILE A 38 2.37 -2.00 -21.06
CA ILE A 38 3.47 -2.79 -21.61
C ILE A 38 4.02 -2.16 -22.88
N VAL A 39 3.14 -1.73 -23.80
CA VAL A 39 3.58 -1.08 -25.05
C VAL A 39 4.26 0.26 -24.79
N ARG A 40 3.63 1.14 -23.99
CA ARG A 40 4.08 2.53 -23.82
C ARG A 40 5.30 2.67 -22.92
N LEU A 41 5.37 1.88 -21.84
CA LEU A 41 6.41 2.01 -20.82
C LEU A 41 7.52 0.97 -20.96
N PHE A 42 7.23 -0.19 -21.55
CA PHE A 42 8.17 -1.33 -21.61
C PHE A 42 8.47 -1.79 -23.04
N GLY A 43 8.06 -1.02 -24.06
CA GLY A 43 8.36 -1.32 -25.47
C GLY A 43 7.76 -2.64 -25.98
N GLY A 44 6.67 -3.10 -25.36
CA GLY A 44 6.06 -4.40 -25.70
C GLY A 44 6.61 -5.59 -24.90
N ASN A 45 7.61 -5.38 -24.04
CA ASN A 45 8.23 -6.45 -23.27
C ASN A 45 7.46 -6.73 -21.97
N GLU A 46 6.72 -7.84 -21.93
CA GLU A 46 5.94 -8.25 -20.75
C GLU A 46 6.83 -8.70 -19.58
N ASP A 47 7.97 -9.32 -19.85
CA ASP A 47 8.91 -9.73 -18.79
C ASP A 47 9.49 -8.51 -18.08
N ALA A 48 9.81 -7.45 -18.84
CA ALA A 48 10.26 -6.17 -18.29
C ALA A 48 9.16 -5.52 -17.44
N TRP A 49 7.90 -5.53 -17.89
CA TRP A 49 6.77 -5.06 -17.08
C TRP A 49 6.62 -5.85 -15.78
N SER A 50 6.80 -7.18 -15.84
CA SER A 50 6.67 -8.07 -14.67
C SER A 50 7.68 -7.76 -13.55
N ALA A 51 8.81 -7.13 -13.88
CA ALA A 51 9.80 -6.69 -12.91
C ALA A 51 9.36 -5.44 -12.11
N PHE A 52 8.31 -4.73 -12.56
CA PHE A 52 7.74 -3.53 -11.95
C PHE A 52 6.23 -3.70 -11.66
N ASP A 53 5.71 -4.92 -11.73
CA ASP A 53 4.35 -5.23 -11.28
C ASP A 53 4.41 -5.65 -9.81
N PRO A 54 3.84 -4.87 -8.87
CA PRO A 54 3.95 -5.18 -7.43
C PRO A 54 3.45 -6.58 -7.09
N THR A 55 2.43 -7.10 -7.81
CA THR A 55 1.92 -8.45 -7.52
C THR A 55 2.90 -9.55 -7.89
N THR A 56 3.53 -9.42 -9.05
CA THR A 56 4.60 -10.31 -9.50
C THR A 56 5.81 -10.21 -8.60
N VAL A 57 6.23 -8.99 -8.23
CA VAL A 57 7.39 -8.76 -7.36
C VAL A 57 7.18 -9.39 -5.98
N ILE A 58 6.04 -9.10 -5.33
CA ILE A 58 5.71 -9.66 -4.00
C ILE A 58 5.69 -11.20 -4.04
N THR A 59 5.01 -11.76 -5.04
CA THR A 59 4.89 -13.23 -5.18
C THR A 59 6.26 -13.88 -5.42
N ARG A 60 7.12 -13.25 -6.23
CA ARG A 60 8.46 -13.76 -6.56
C ARG A 60 9.42 -13.66 -5.37
N HIS A 61 9.35 -12.58 -4.60
CA HIS A 61 10.17 -12.40 -3.40
C HIS A 61 9.77 -13.40 -2.29
N GLY A 62 8.48 -13.70 -2.16
CA GLY A 62 7.95 -14.51 -1.07
C GLY A 62 7.86 -13.70 0.22
N SER A 63 8.38 -14.24 1.33
CA SER A 63 8.20 -13.62 2.65
C SER A 63 9.01 -12.34 2.86
N TYR A 64 8.36 -11.30 3.37
CA TYR A 64 8.93 -10.05 3.84
C TYR A 64 9.04 -10.05 5.37
N THR A 65 10.04 -9.35 5.90
CA THR A 65 10.24 -9.19 7.34
C THR A 65 10.47 -7.72 7.66
N GLY A 66 9.75 -7.20 8.66
CA GLY A 66 9.92 -5.80 9.12
C GLY A 66 9.36 -4.74 8.17
N LEU A 67 8.72 -5.12 7.07
CA LEU A 67 8.14 -4.19 6.09
C LEU A 67 6.70 -3.82 6.51
N SER A 68 6.42 -2.52 6.59
CA SER A 68 5.07 -2.02 6.90
C SER A 68 4.51 -1.08 5.84
N GLY A 69 3.19 -1.05 5.66
CA GLY A 69 2.55 -0.28 4.60
C GLY A 69 1.28 0.43 5.04
N TRP A 70 1.15 1.71 4.68
CA TRP A 70 -0.09 2.45 4.82
C TRP A 70 -0.68 2.72 3.44
N PHE A 71 -1.84 2.13 3.14
CA PHE A 71 -2.57 2.41 1.90
C PHE A 71 -3.71 3.38 2.18
N ALA A 72 -3.68 4.56 1.61
CA ALA A 72 -4.72 5.57 1.77
C ALA A 72 -5.60 5.65 0.53
N ILE A 73 -6.91 5.54 0.75
CA ILE A 73 -7.93 5.59 -0.31
C ILE A 73 -8.92 6.72 -0.03
N SER A 74 -9.43 7.36 -1.08
CA SER A 74 -10.53 8.31 -0.95
C SER A 74 -11.82 7.54 -0.67
N SER A 75 -12.66 8.07 0.25
CA SER A 75 -13.99 7.55 0.55
C SER A 75 -15.02 8.67 0.65
N PRO A 76 -16.26 8.47 0.17
CA PRO A 76 -17.37 9.36 0.45
C PRO A 76 -17.88 9.12 1.88
N GLY A 77 -17.39 9.90 2.85
CA GLY A 77 -17.85 9.84 4.24
C GLY A 77 -16.90 10.57 5.19
N PRO A 78 -17.29 10.85 6.44
CA PRO A 78 -16.40 11.48 7.42
C PRO A 78 -15.21 10.56 7.74
N PRO A 79 -14.03 11.13 8.11
CA PRO A 79 -12.89 10.32 8.51
C PRO A 79 -13.23 9.62 9.82
N SER A 80 -13.01 8.30 9.89
CA SER A 80 -13.03 7.55 11.14
C SER A 80 -11.91 6.51 11.13
N PRO A 81 -11.12 6.39 12.21
CA PRO A 81 -10.15 5.30 12.37
C PRO A 81 -10.79 3.91 12.29
N ASP A 82 -12.08 3.80 12.64
CA ASP A 82 -12.84 2.54 12.58
C ASP A 82 -13.10 2.05 11.15
N ASN A 83 -12.95 2.94 10.16
CA ASN A 83 -13.12 2.58 8.75
C ASN A 83 -11.85 1.95 8.15
N ALA A 84 -10.73 1.93 8.89
CA ALA A 84 -9.52 1.28 8.43
C ALA A 84 -9.73 -0.23 8.32
N VAL A 85 -9.39 -0.79 7.17
CA VAL A 85 -9.47 -2.22 6.91
C VAL A 85 -8.10 -2.83 7.18
N ALA A 86 -8.05 -3.72 8.16
CA ALA A 86 -6.87 -4.57 8.44
C ALA A 86 -7.17 -6.08 8.27
N ASP A 87 -8.44 -6.45 8.13
CA ASP A 87 -8.87 -7.83 7.89
C ASP A 87 -8.58 -8.26 6.44
N THR A 88 -7.82 -9.34 6.28
CA THR A 88 -7.34 -9.79 4.98
C THR A 88 -8.47 -10.38 4.12
N THR A 89 -9.48 -11.01 4.72
CA THR A 89 -10.62 -11.56 3.96
C THR A 89 -11.44 -10.45 3.32
N THR A 90 -11.73 -9.39 4.08
CA THR A 90 -12.40 -8.18 3.61
C THR A 90 -11.61 -7.51 2.49
N MET A 91 -10.29 -7.36 2.66
CA MET A 91 -9.43 -6.80 1.60
C MET A 91 -9.49 -7.62 0.31
N ARG A 92 -9.42 -8.96 0.36
CA ARG A 92 -9.51 -9.79 -0.86
C ARG A 92 -10.82 -9.58 -1.60
N LEU A 93 -11.95 -9.50 -0.88
CA LEU A 93 -13.26 -9.27 -1.48
C LEU A 93 -13.36 -7.89 -2.15
N ALA A 94 -12.81 -6.86 -1.50
CA ALA A 94 -12.79 -5.49 -2.01
C ALA A 94 -11.80 -5.30 -3.19
N GLY A 95 -10.73 -6.10 -3.23
CA GLY A 95 -9.67 -6.01 -4.24
C GLY A 95 -9.84 -6.90 -5.47
N ARG A 96 -10.86 -7.77 -5.52
CA ARG A 96 -11.00 -8.81 -6.57
C ARG A 96 -10.93 -8.29 -8.02
N ASP A 97 -11.39 -7.06 -8.26
CA ASP A 97 -11.49 -6.46 -9.60
C ASP A 97 -10.30 -5.54 -9.94
N ALA A 98 -9.27 -5.46 -9.07
CA ALA A 98 -8.15 -4.52 -9.23
C ALA A 98 -7.36 -4.70 -10.53
N ALA A 99 -7.14 -5.95 -10.96
CA ALA A 99 -6.43 -6.22 -12.22
C ALA A 99 -7.23 -5.78 -13.46
N ALA A 100 -8.56 -5.86 -13.41
CA ALA A 100 -9.44 -5.44 -14.50
C ALA A 100 -9.60 -3.92 -14.57
N ASN A 101 -9.51 -3.22 -13.43
CA ASN A 101 -9.53 -1.78 -13.34
C ASN A 101 -8.35 -1.27 -12.49
N PRO A 102 -7.13 -1.20 -13.05
CA PRO A 102 -5.92 -0.87 -12.30
C PRO A 102 -5.92 0.54 -11.71
N GLY A 103 -6.72 1.46 -12.27
CA GLY A 103 -6.90 2.81 -11.76
C GLY A 103 -7.97 2.94 -10.66
N ASN A 104 -8.65 1.86 -10.27
CA ASN A 104 -9.50 1.87 -9.10
C ASN A 104 -8.63 1.74 -7.84
N GLN A 105 -8.27 2.88 -7.26
CA GLN A 105 -7.31 2.93 -6.16
C GLN A 105 -7.79 2.20 -4.89
N ALA A 106 -9.11 2.14 -4.67
CA ALA A 106 -9.68 1.39 -3.57
C ALA A 106 -9.49 -0.12 -3.75
N ALA A 107 -9.79 -0.64 -4.95
CA ALA A 107 -9.55 -2.05 -5.26
C ALA A 107 -8.06 -2.38 -5.25
N ALA A 108 -7.22 -1.51 -5.82
CA ALA A 108 -5.76 -1.66 -5.86
C ALA A 108 -5.16 -1.78 -4.45
N ALA A 109 -5.45 -0.81 -3.57
CA ALA A 109 -4.98 -0.80 -2.18
C ALA A 109 -5.37 -2.07 -1.42
N ASN A 110 -6.63 -2.50 -1.56
CA ASN A 110 -7.12 -3.71 -0.91
C ASN A 110 -6.44 -4.98 -1.46
N ALA A 111 -6.31 -5.12 -2.77
CA ALA A 111 -5.65 -6.26 -3.39
C ALA A 111 -4.17 -6.34 -3.00
N LEU A 112 -3.43 -5.24 -3.10
CA LEU A 112 -2.02 -5.16 -2.78
C LEU A 112 -1.76 -5.37 -1.29
N CYS A 113 -2.59 -4.79 -0.41
CA CYS A 113 -2.41 -5.02 1.02
C CYS A 113 -2.77 -6.46 1.41
N ALA A 114 -3.82 -7.06 0.83
CA ALA A 114 -4.12 -8.48 1.07
C ALA A 114 -2.96 -9.40 0.66
N LEU A 115 -2.40 -9.17 -0.54
CA LEU A 115 -1.26 -9.93 -1.04
C LEU A 115 -0.02 -9.71 -0.18
N GLY A 116 0.25 -8.46 0.21
CA GLY A 116 1.35 -8.11 1.09
C GLY A 116 1.25 -8.82 2.44
N ARG A 117 0.07 -8.80 3.08
CA ARG A 117 -0.15 -9.50 4.36
C ARG A 117 0.05 -11.01 4.25
N ALA A 118 -0.39 -11.62 3.15
CA ALA A 118 -0.13 -13.03 2.88
C ALA A 118 1.37 -13.36 2.74
N ASN A 119 2.19 -12.35 2.46
CA ASN A 119 3.64 -12.45 2.29
C ASN A 119 4.43 -11.75 3.41
N GLY A 120 3.82 -11.44 4.57
CA GLY A 120 4.53 -10.88 5.72
C GLY A 120 4.72 -9.36 5.74
N ILE A 121 4.09 -8.62 4.82
CA ILE A 121 4.02 -7.16 4.87
C ILE A 121 2.91 -6.75 5.85
N TYR A 122 3.25 -5.97 6.87
CA TYR A 122 2.28 -5.44 7.82
C TYR A 122 1.61 -4.19 7.27
N CYS A 123 0.40 -4.30 6.72
CA CYS A 123 -0.29 -3.15 6.15
C CYS A 123 -1.77 -3.04 6.52
N ALA A 124 -2.32 -1.85 6.31
CA ALA A 124 -3.74 -1.52 6.45
C ALA A 124 -4.18 -0.59 5.33
N VAL A 125 -5.45 -0.66 4.98
CA VAL A 125 -6.11 0.29 4.06
C VAL A 125 -6.89 1.30 4.90
N VAL A 126 -6.58 2.59 4.75
CA VAL A 126 -7.10 3.68 5.58
C VAL A 126 -7.91 4.64 4.70
N PRO A 127 -9.25 4.55 4.73
CA PRO A 127 -10.11 5.46 3.99
C PRO A 127 -10.10 6.87 4.60
N GLN A 128 -10.03 7.90 3.76
CA GLN A 128 -10.17 9.29 4.18
C GLN A 128 -11.09 10.07 3.23
N PRO A 129 -11.82 11.09 3.72
CA PRO A 129 -12.63 11.94 2.86
C PRO A 129 -11.78 12.78 1.91
N GLY A 130 -12.23 12.84 0.66
CA GLY A 130 -11.64 13.71 -0.35
C GLY A 130 -11.87 13.17 -1.75
N LYS A 131 -11.23 13.81 -2.72
CA LYS A 131 -11.15 13.36 -4.10
C LYS A 131 -9.70 13.00 -4.41
N HIS A 132 -9.44 12.49 -5.62
CA HIS A 132 -8.07 12.28 -6.10
C HIS A 132 -7.42 13.63 -6.46
N ASP A 133 -7.06 14.42 -5.44
CA ASP A 133 -6.50 15.76 -5.57
C ASP A 133 -5.37 16.04 -4.56
N TRP A 134 -4.67 17.16 -4.75
CA TRP A 134 -3.56 17.55 -3.87
C TRP A 134 -3.97 17.84 -2.42
N PRO A 135 -5.09 18.54 -2.14
CA PRO A 135 -5.55 18.72 -0.77
C PRO A 135 -5.84 17.40 -0.03
N PHE A 136 -6.34 16.38 -0.72
CA PHE A 136 -6.47 15.04 -0.16
C PHE A 136 -5.09 14.45 0.18
N ALA A 137 -4.13 14.53 -0.74
CA ALA A 137 -2.79 14.00 -0.51
C ALA A 137 -2.08 14.66 0.68
N ASP A 138 -2.18 15.98 0.80
CA ASP A 138 -1.62 16.74 1.94
C ASP A 138 -2.20 16.26 3.28
N ARG A 139 -3.53 16.17 3.40
CA ARG A 139 -4.19 15.69 4.62
C ARG A 139 -3.82 14.25 4.96
N VAL A 140 -3.79 13.36 3.96
CA VAL A 140 -3.41 11.97 4.17
C VAL A 140 -1.97 11.87 4.65
N PHE A 141 -1.05 12.61 4.04
CA PHE A 141 0.34 12.60 4.44
C PHE A 141 0.51 13.10 5.88
N ALA A 142 -0.13 14.22 6.24
CA ALA A 142 -0.14 14.72 7.60
C ALA A 142 -0.69 13.70 8.61
N ALA A 143 -1.75 12.95 8.24
CA ALA A 143 -2.33 11.91 9.08
C ALA A 143 -1.42 10.67 9.24
N ALA A 144 -0.71 10.27 8.18
CA ALA A 144 0.19 9.12 8.20
C ALA A 144 1.57 9.44 8.83
N LEU A 145 1.96 10.71 8.88
CA LEU A 145 3.31 11.13 9.28
C LEU A 145 3.74 10.64 10.67
N PRO A 146 2.92 10.74 11.75
CA PRO A 146 3.32 10.22 13.06
C PRO A 146 3.58 8.72 13.05
N TRP A 147 2.78 7.96 12.29
CA TRP A 147 2.98 6.52 12.12
C TRP A 147 4.27 6.24 11.37
N LEU A 148 4.48 6.90 10.21
CA LEU A 148 5.65 6.71 9.38
C LEU A 148 6.94 7.04 10.14
N ALA A 149 6.98 8.16 10.86
CA ALA A 149 8.13 8.55 11.66
C ALA A 149 8.46 7.51 12.75
N GLY A 150 7.46 6.90 13.38
CA GLY A 150 7.65 5.80 14.32
C GLY A 150 8.18 4.51 13.65
N GLN A 151 7.74 4.20 12.42
CA GLN A 151 8.27 3.04 11.67
C GLN A 151 9.73 3.25 11.23
N LEU A 152 10.11 4.48 10.91
CA LEU A 152 11.47 4.86 10.51
C LEU A 152 12.42 5.07 11.70
N ALA A 153 11.97 4.79 12.93
CA ALA A 153 12.73 4.99 14.16
C ALA A 153 13.26 6.43 14.33
N THR A 154 12.46 7.42 13.92
CA THR A 154 12.80 8.83 14.13
C THR A 154 13.02 9.09 15.63
N PRO A 155 14.14 9.73 16.04
CA PRO A 155 14.44 9.98 17.44
C PRO A 155 13.29 10.67 18.19
N GLY A 156 12.89 10.11 19.33
CA GLY A 156 11.82 10.64 20.17
C GLY A 156 10.39 10.38 19.66
N VAL A 157 10.20 9.68 18.54
CA VAL A 157 8.87 9.32 18.03
C VAL A 157 8.54 7.87 18.39
N PRO A 158 7.45 7.60 19.13
CA PRO A 158 7.07 6.24 19.47
C PRO A 158 6.57 5.47 18.23
N LYS A 159 6.85 4.17 18.19
CA LYS A 159 6.26 3.27 17.19
C LYS A 159 4.79 3.02 17.53
N ILE A 160 3.88 3.57 16.73
CA ILE A 160 2.43 3.39 16.88
C ILE A 160 1.89 2.34 15.89
N PRO A 161 0.80 1.61 16.23
CA PRO A 161 0.20 0.63 15.33
C PRO A 161 -0.44 1.29 14.10
N LEU A 162 -0.71 0.48 13.07
CA LEU A 162 -1.56 0.91 11.97
C LEU A 162 -3.01 1.12 12.44
N PRO A 163 -3.77 2.05 11.84
CA PRO A 163 -5.21 2.16 12.09
C PRO A 163 -5.94 0.84 11.85
N GLY A 164 -6.98 0.57 12.63
CA GLY A 164 -7.74 -0.70 12.56
C GLY A 164 -6.97 -1.93 13.06
N THR A 165 -5.77 -1.75 13.63
CA THR A 165 -4.99 -2.84 14.24
C THR A 165 -4.79 -2.58 15.73
N THR A 166 -4.97 -3.61 16.54
CA THR A 166 -4.57 -3.56 17.96
C THR A 166 -3.04 -3.61 18.03
N GLN A 167 -2.40 -2.88 18.96
CA GLN A 167 -0.99 -3.10 19.24
C GLN A 167 -0.78 -4.58 19.55
N GLN A 168 0.06 -5.27 18.78
CA GLN A 168 0.80 -6.40 19.34
C GLN A 168 1.74 -5.78 20.37
N ILE A 169 1.32 -5.76 21.64
CA ILE A 169 2.24 -5.55 22.75
C ILE A 169 3.25 -6.68 22.59
N ALA A 170 4.47 -6.34 22.17
CA ALA A 170 5.58 -7.26 22.24
C ALA A 170 5.66 -7.68 23.71
N GLY A 171 5.26 -8.93 23.98
CA GLY A 171 5.30 -9.48 25.32
C GLY A 171 6.71 -9.29 25.86
N THR A 172 6.80 -8.60 27.00
CA THR A 172 7.95 -8.67 27.88
C THR A 172 8.06 -10.11 28.39
N GLY A 173 8.65 -10.98 27.57
CA GLY A 173 8.99 -12.36 27.90
C GLY A 173 10.42 -12.42 28.41
N ARG A 174 10.51 -12.59 29.75
CA ARG A 174 11.63 -13.03 30.61
C ARG A 174 12.98 -13.32 29.99
#